data_AF-K1ZQ35-F1
#
_entry.id   AF-K1ZQ35-F1
#
_cell.length_a   1.000
_cell.length_b   1.000
_cell.length_c   1.000
_cell.angle_alpha   90.00
_cell.angle_beta   90.00
_cell.angle_gamma   90.00
#
_symmetry.space_group_name_H-M   'P 1'
#
loop_
_entity.id
_entity.type
_entity.pdbx_description
1 polymer ?
#
loop_
_entity_poly.entity_id
_entity_poly.type
_entity_poly.pdbx_seq_one_letter_code
_entity_poly.pdbx_strand_id
1 'polypeptide(L)'
;MQTRIVKLCKHKGCTNAATTMGYCRYHYLKNWKKIKDIQKKKAVKNLNKYIDHIMHKNPDGYMDSIREDLRNQDQFVKKAEGYFSEDDFHDVMDELGSDDVDRIIDSIKIDDSY
;
A
#
# COMPACT_ATOMS: atom_id res chain seq x y z
N MET A 1 -18.65 -22.92 24.45
CA MET A 1 -18.29 -23.50 23.14
C MET A 1 -18.10 -22.37 22.15
N GLN A 2 -16.90 -22.20 21.60
CA GLN A 2 -16.62 -21.13 20.63
C GLN A 2 -17.01 -21.61 19.23
N THR A 3 -18.06 -21.04 18.64
CA THR A 3 -18.47 -21.30 17.25
C THR A 3 -17.44 -20.71 16.30
N ARG A 4 -16.67 -21.55 15.59
CA ARG A 4 -15.78 -21.10 14.53
C ARG A 4 -16.62 -20.74 13.29
N ILE A 5 -16.73 -19.45 13.01
CA ILE A 5 -17.39 -18.94 11.80
C ILE A 5 -16.44 -19.18 10.62
N VAL A 6 -16.77 -20.12 9.74
CA VAL A 6 -16.04 -20.35 8.48
C VAL A 6 -16.52 -19.33 7.45
N LYS A 7 -15.63 -18.45 7.00
CA LYS A 7 -15.91 -17.55 5.89
C LYS A 7 -15.87 -18.31 4.57
N LEU A 8 -16.90 -18.16 3.74
CA LEU A 8 -16.95 -18.77 2.41
C LEU A 8 -16.22 -17.92 1.37
N CYS A 9 -15.76 -18.57 0.30
CA CYS A 9 -15.15 -17.92 -0.84
C CYS A 9 -16.09 -16.88 -1.48
N LYS A 10 -15.54 -15.69 -1.80
CA LYS A 10 -16.26 -14.59 -2.47
C LYS A 10 -16.67 -14.91 -3.91
N HIS A 11 -16.09 -15.93 -4.55
CA HIS A 11 -16.44 -16.29 -5.92
C HIS A 11 -17.88 -16.82 -5.97
N LYS A 12 -18.72 -16.26 -6.86
CA LYS A 12 -20.14 -16.62 -6.96
C LYS A 12 -20.29 -18.14 -7.18
N GLY A 13 -21.09 -18.78 -6.34
CA GLY A 13 -21.34 -20.22 -6.40
C GLY A 13 -20.24 -21.11 -5.81
N CYS A 14 -19.18 -20.54 -5.23
CA CYS A 14 -18.15 -21.33 -4.56
C CYS A 14 -18.51 -21.58 -3.09
N THR A 15 -18.56 -22.85 -2.69
CA THR A 15 -18.85 -23.28 -1.30
C THR A 15 -17.60 -23.60 -0.49
N ASN A 16 -16.41 -23.44 -1.08
CA ASN A 16 -15.14 -23.68 -0.39
C ASN A 16 -14.89 -22.61 0.67
N ALA A 17 -14.22 -23.00 1.75
CA ALA A 17 -13.72 -22.06 2.76
C ALA A 17 -12.74 -21.06 2.13
N ALA A 18 -12.91 -19.79 2.50
CA ALA A 18 -11.96 -18.74 2.16
C ALA A 18 -10.68 -18.93 2.96
N THR A 19 -9.54 -18.79 2.28
CA THR A 19 -8.20 -18.88 2.89
C THR A 19 -7.49 -17.54 2.84
N THR A 20 -7.50 -16.86 1.69
CA THR A 20 -6.67 -15.66 1.45
C THR A 20 -7.53 -14.60 0.77
N MET A 21 -7.54 -13.39 1.31
CA MET A 21 -8.29 -12.23 0.76
C MET A 21 -9.80 -12.49 0.52
N GLY A 22 -10.37 -13.46 1.24
CA GLY A 22 -11.76 -13.89 1.08
C GLY A 22 -12.02 -14.84 -0.09
N TYR A 23 -10.98 -15.37 -0.73
CA TYR A 23 -11.09 -16.42 -1.75
C TYR A 23 -10.58 -17.76 -1.22
N CYS A 24 -11.10 -18.87 -1.73
CA CYS A 24 -10.45 -20.17 -1.57
C CYS A 24 -9.14 -20.21 -2.36
N ARG A 25 -8.25 -21.15 -2.03
CA ARG A 25 -6.92 -21.27 -2.66
C ARG A 25 -6.96 -21.22 -4.19
N TYR A 26 -7.87 -21.99 -4.80
CA TYR A 26 -8.03 -22.04 -6.26
C TYR A 26 -8.47 -20.69 -6.84
N HIS A 27 -9.49 -20.06 -6.26
CA HIS A 27 -9.99 -18.78 -6.78
C HIS A 27 -9.08 -17.61 -6.49
N TYR A 28 -8.26 -17.68 -5.43
CA TYR A 28 -7.18 -16.71 -5.22
C TYR A 28 -6.17 -16.79 -6.38
N LEU A 29 -5.68 -17.99 -6.68
CA LEU A 29 -4.75 -18.20 -7.79
C LEU A 29 -5.37 -17.84 -9.12
N LYS A 30 -6.61 -18.23 -9.41
CA LYS A 30 -7.27 -17.89 -10.68
C LYS A 30 -7.41 -16.39 -10.89
N ASN A 31 -7.66 -15.63 -9.83
CA ASN A 31 -7.89 -14.19 -9.89
C ASN A 31 -6.63 -13.36 -9.54
N TRP A 32 -5.46 -13.98 -9.39
CA TRP A 32 -4.28 -13.35 -8.80
C TRP A 32 -3.90 -12.02 -9.46
N LYS A 33 -3.87 -11.96 -10.80
CA LYS A 33 -3.55 -10.73 -11.55
C LYS A 33 -4.53 -9.60 -11.24
N LYS A 34 -5.82 -9.94 -11.19
CA LYS A 34 -6.89 -8.97 -10.91
C LYS A 34 -6.84 -8.50 -9.45
N ILE A 35 -6.53 -9.41 -8.52
CA ILE A 35 -6.35 -9.07 -7.11
C ILE A 35 -5.18 -8.08 -6.96
N LYS A 36 -4.03 -8.38 -7.58
CA LYS A 36 -2.86 -7.50 -7.57
C LYS A 36 -3.12 -6.14 -8.21
N ASP A 37 -3.84 -6.09 -9.34
CA ASP A 37 -4.23 -4.81 -9.98
C ASP A 37 -5.12 -3.95 -9.05
N ILE A 38 -6.08 -4.57 -8.36
CA ILE A 38 -6.93 -3.88 -7.38
C ILE A 38 -6.09 -3.38 -6.19
N GLN A 39 -5.17 -4.18 -5.67
CA GLN A 39 -4.26 -3.78 -4.59
C GLN A 39 -3.37 -2.61 -5.01
N LYS A 40 -2.77 -2.66 -6.21
CA LYS A 40 -1.96 -1.57 -6.75
C LYS A 40 -2.75 -0.27 -6.86
N LYS A 41 -3.98 -0.33 -7.40
CA LYS A 41 -4.88 0.85 -7.48
C LYS A 41 -5.23 1.41 -6.10
N LYS A 42 -5.45 0.54 -5.11
CA LYS A 42 -5.74 0.95 -3.73
C LYS A 42 -4.52 1.60 -3.09
N ALA A 43 -3.34 1.01 -3.25
CA ALA A 43 -2.07 1.56 -2.77
C ALA A 43 -1.80 2.96 -3.35
N VAL A 44 -1.95 3.14 -4.66
CA VAL A 44 -1.82 4.46 -5.31
C VAL A 44 -2.81 5.47 -4.72
N LYS A 45 -4.07 5.07 -4.52
CA LYS A 45 -5.08 5.95 -3.91
C LYS A 45 -4.71 6.34 -2.48
N ASN A 46 -4.17 5.43 -1.69
CA ASN A 46 -3.75 5.71 -0.32
C ASN A 46 -2.50 6.60 -0.28
N LEU A 47 -1.55 6.38 -1.19
CA LEU A 47 -0.38 7.24 -1.35
C LEU A 47 -0.78 8.67 -1.69
N ASN A 48 -1.73 8.86 -2.61
CA ASN A 48 -2.24 10.20 -2.94
C ASN A 48 -2.83 10.90 -1.71
N LYS A 49 -3.65 10.20 -0.91
CA LYS A 49 -4.19 10.78 0.34
C LYS A 49 -3.10 11.15 1.34
N TYR A 50 -2.04 10.35 1.42
CA TYR A 50 -0.90 10.63 2.28
C TYR A 50 -0.16 11.89 1.81
N ILE A 51 0.10 12.01 0.50
CA ILE A 51 0.71 13.19 -0.10
C ILE A 51 -0.16 14.44 0.15
N ASP A 52 -1.48 14.35 -0.10
CA ASP A 52 -2.44 15.43 0.17
C ASP A 52 -2.36 15.88 1.64
N HIS A 53 -2.26 14.93 2.57
CA HIS A 53 -2.11 15.24 3.99
C HIS A 53 -0.81 15.99 4.29
N ILE A 54 0.32 15.58 3.72
CA ILE A 54 1.59 16.28 3.92
C ILE A 54 1.52 17.68 3.32
N MET A 55 1.00 17.82 2.09
CA MET A 55 0.84 19.10 1.42
C MET A 55 -0.01 20.09 2.24
N HIS A 56 -1.08 19.61 2.86
CA HIS A 56 -1.90 20.45 3.75
C HIS A 56 -1.22 20.79 5.07
N LYS A 57 -0.41 19.87 5.63
CA LYS A 57 0.23 20.05 6.93
C LYS A 57 1.48 20.94 6.86
N ASN A 58 2.21 20.88 5.76
CA ASN A 58 3.44 21.64 5.54
C ASN A 58 3.52 22.13 4.08
N PRO A 59 2.71 23.12 3.69
CA PRO A 59 2.60 23.54 2.29
C PRO A 59 3.91 24.11 1.72
N ASP A 60 4.73 24.76 2.54
CA ASP A 60 5.98 25.39 2.10
C ASP A 60 7.16 24.38 2.06
N GLY A 61 7.03 23.23 2.73
CA GLY A 61 8.11 22.24 2.91
C GLY A 61 7.66 20.78 2.75
N TYR A 62 6.57 20.54 2.02
CA TYR A 62 6.01 19.19 1.87
C TYR A 62 6.99 18.26 1.15
N MET A 63 7.77 18.78 0.20
CA MET A 63 8.77 18.00 -0.53
C MET A 63 9.87 17.50 0.40
N ASP A 64 10.37 18.33 1.32
CA ASP A 64 11.37 17.91 2.32
C ASP A 64 10.79 16.89 3.29
N SER A 65 9.52 17.06 3.65
CA SER A 65 8.80 16.11 4.52
C SER A 65 8.66 14.75 3.84
N ILE A 66 8.29 14.70 2.56
CA ILE A 66 8.22 13.47 1.76
C ILE A 66 9.61 12.85 1.62
N ARG A 67 10.65 13.66 1.40
CA ARG A 67 12.03 13.19 1.25
C ARG A 67 12.52 12.49 2.52
N GLU A 68 12.29 13.10 3.68
CA GLU A 68 12.65 12.54 4.99
C GLU A 68 11.88 11.23 5.25
N ASP A 69 10.59 11.19 4.93
CA ASP A 69 9.78 9.99 5.09
C ASP A 69 10.28 8.84 4.19
N LEU A 70 10.63 9.12 2.94
CA LEU A 70 11.17 8.11 2.03
C LEU A 70 12.55 7.61 2.46
N ARG A 71 13.39 8.46 3.08
CA ARG A 71 14.69 8.05 3.64
C ARG A 71 14.54 7.21 4.90
N ASN A 72 13.52 7.47 5.70
CA ASN A 72 13.30 6.81 6.97
C ASN A 72 12.05 5.92 6.93
N GLN A 73 12.23 4.69 6.44
CA GLN A 73 11.17 3.71 6.29
C GLN A 73 10.35 3.50 7.57
N ASP A 74 10.99 3.40 8.74
CA ASP A 74 10.29 3.20 10.02
C ASP A 74 9.43 4.41 10.41
N GLN A 75 9.90 5.63 10.15
CA GLN A 75 9.09 6.83 10.39
C GLN A 75 7.93 6.95 9.40
N PHE A 76 8.16 6.62 8.13
CA PHE A 76 7.11 6.58 7.13
C PHE A 76 6.02 5.59 7.54
N VAL A 77 6.37 4.36 7.92
CA VAL A 77 5.40 3.34 8.39
C VAL A 77 4.50 3.92 9.48
N LYS A 78 5.10 4.54 10.52
CA LYS A 78 4.36 5.11 11.65
C LYS A 78 3.45 6.27 11.25
N LYS A 79 3.92 7.15 10.36
CA LYS A 79 3.12 8.29 9.87
C LYS A 79 2.02 7.85 8.90
N ALA A 80 2.27 6.79 8.14
CA ALA A 80 1.39 6.24 7.12
C ALA A 80 0.41 5.19 7.66
N GLU A 81 0.54 4.76 8.91
CA GLU A 81 -0.32 3.75 9.59
C GLU A 81 -1.82 4.08 9.50
N GLY A 82 -2.18 5.37 9.46
CA GLY A 82 -3.57 5.81 9.28
C GLY A 82 -4.10 5.77 7.83
N TYR A 83 -3.24 5.52 6.85
CA TYR A 83 -3.57 5.60 5.41
C TYR A 83 -3.49 4.24 4.71
N PHE A 84 -2.64 3.34 5.20
CA PHE A 84 -2.42 2.01 4.65
C PHE A 84 -2.88 0.94 5.64
N SER A 85 -3.48 -0.15 5.15
CA SER A 85 -3.61 -1.36 5.97
C SER A 85 -2.29 -2.13 5.96
N GLU A 86 -2.00 -2.91 7.01
CA GLU A 86 -0.80 -3.77 7.10
C GLU A 86 -0.58 -4.59 5.81
N ASP A 87 -1.66 -5.19 5.27
CA ASP A 87 -1.63 -5.95 4.01
C ASP A 87 -1.27 -5.10 2.77
N ASP A 88 -1.66 -3.81 2.74
CA ASP A 88 -1.35 -2.93 1.61
C ASP A 88 0.12 -2.47 1.67
N PHE A 89 0.69 -2.35 2.87
CA PHE A 89 2.04 -1.85 3.09
C PHE A 89 3.09 -2.86 2.63
N HIS A 90 2.91 -4.13 3.00
CA HIS A 90 3.78 -5.21 2.57
C HIS A 90 3.80 -5.33 1.04
N ASP A 91 2.66 -5.20 0.37
CA ASP A 91 2.59 -5.35 -1.09
C ASP A 91 3.31 -4.22 -1.87
N VAL A 92 3.51 -3.04 -1.28
CA VAL A 92 4.17 -1.90 -1.92
C VAL A 92 5.68 -1.91 -1.69
N MET A 93 6.12 -2.24 -0.46
CA MET A 93 7.52 -2.14 -0.07
C MET A 93 8.33 -3.39 -0.43
N ASP A 94 7.72 -4.59 -0.47
CA ASP A 94 8.44 -5.83 -0.83
C ASP A 94 8.90 -5.84 -2.30
N GLU A 95 8.33 -4.97 -3.14
CA GLU A 95 8.67 -4.86 -4.56
C GLU A 95 9.84 -3.89 -4.83
N LEU A 96 10.26 -3.10 -3.82
CA LEU A 96 11.33 -2.11 -3.93
C LEU A 96 12.51 -2.49 -3.02
N GLY A 97 13.70 -2.70 -3.60
CA GLY A 97 14.92 -2.86 -2.81
C GLY A 97 15.32 -1.53 -2.15
N SER A 98 16.05 -1.58 -1.04
CA SER A 98 16.60 -0.37 -0.38
C SER A 98 17.35 0.53 -1.36
N ASP A 99 18.12 -0.08 -2.26
CA ASP A 99 18.93 0.61 -3.26
C ASP A 99 18.10 1.33 -4.33
N ASP A 100 16.87 0.88 -4.57
CA ASP A 100 15.95 1.52 -5.53
C ASP A 100 15.32 2.78 -4.94
N VAL A 101 15.10 2.81 -3.62
CA VAL A 101 14.55 3.96 -2.91
C VAL A 101 15.50 5.15 -2.98
N ASP A 102 16.79 4.96 -2.72
CA ASP A 102 17.79 6.04 -2.78
C ASP A 102 17.89 6.65 -4.19
N ARG A 103 17.88 5.80 -5.24
CA ARG A 103 17.88 6.26 -6.63
C ARG A 103 16.64 7.10 -6.97
N ILE A 104 15.48 6.70 -6.46
CA ILE A 104 14.24 7.46 -6.66
C ILE A 104 14.36 8.82 -5.97
N ILE A 105 14.83 8.89 -4.72
CA ILE A 105 14.99 10.14 -3.97
C ILE A 105 15.95 11.12 -4.66
N ASP A 106 17.04 10.60 -5.24
CA ASP A 106 18.02 11.41 -5.97
C ASP A 106 17.47 11.93 -7.30
N SER A 107 16.51 11.22 -7.90
CA SER A 107 15.85 11.65 -9.15
C SER A 107 14.78 12.73 -8.95
N ILE A 108 14.31 12.95 -7.72
CA ILE A 108 13.33 14.01 -7.40
C ILE A 108 14.03 15.37 -7.48
N LYS A 109 13.95 16.02 -8.65
CA LYS A 109 14.39 17.41 -8.83
C LYS A 109 13.29 18.37 -8.36
N ILE A 110 13.65 19.31 -7.48
CA ILE A 110 12.82 20.47 -7.19
C ILE A 110 13.09 21.46 -8.33
N ASP A 111 12.06 21.82 -9.08
CA ASP A 111 12.18 22.91 -10.04
C ASP A 111 11.99 24.22 -9.28
N ASP A 112 13.08 24.95 -9.08
CA ASP A 112 13.11 26.24 -8.37
C ASP A 112 12.64 27.42 -9.26
N SER A 113 11.98 27.16 -10.39
CA SER A 113 11.42 28.21 -11.24
C SER A 113 10.17 28.84 -10.62
N TYR A 114 10.41 29.87 -9.80
CA TYR A 114 9.44 30.88 -9.37
C TYR A 114 8.94 31.75 -10.52
#